data_AF-A0A1J4PRK6-F1
#
_entry.id   AF-A0A1J4PRK6-F1
#
_cell.length_a   1.000
_cell.length_b   1.000
_cell.length_c   1.000
_cell.angle_alpha   90.00
_cell.angle_beta   90.00
_cell.angle_gamma   90.00
#
_symmetry.space_group_name_H-M   'P 1'
#
loop_
_entity.id
_entity.type
_entity.pdbx_description
1 polymer ?
#
loop_
_entity_poly.entity_id
_entity_poly.type
_entity_poly.pdbx_seq_one_letter_code
_entity_poly.pdbx_strand_id
1 'polypeptide(L)'
;MPGPPPGLPTGLRFDVLDVPAEAGARALRHLAPGSPVALRGDRMRLLVAAGGAEEVPGLLDWLEWGAVALDLRVLGAGGVMEAPLPPGGPLPSSGGLEGAAVWLRPPGPGHEADATLPAMPRLGREGNAPDLVRLVDTVALWCHRGRLRRECGGAPVSP
;
A
#
# COMPACT_ATOMS: atom_id res chain seq x y z
N MET A 1 -21.91 0.18 -20.81
CA MET A 1 -20.96 0.96 -19.98
C MET A 1 -20.31 0.00 -19.01
N PRO A 2 -18.99 -0.21 -19.01
CA PRO A 2 -18.35 -0.87 -17.88
C PRO A 2 -18.57 0.02 -16.65
N GLY A 3 -19.05 -0.56 -15.56
CA GLY A 3 -19.30 0.16 -14.30
C GLY A 3 -17.98 0.65 -13.67
N PRO A 4 -18.06 1.49 -12.63
CA PRO A 4 -16.89 1.85 -11.84
C PRO A 4 -16.14 0.59 -11.39
N PRO A 5 -14.80 0.61 -11.36
CA PRO A 5 -14.02 -0.52 -10.86
C PRO A 5 -14.51 -0.91 -9.46
N PRO A 6 -14.71 -2.22 -9.18
CA PRO A 6 -15.23 -2.65 -7.89
C PRO A 6 -14.30 -2.21 -6.75
N GLY A 7 -14.86 -1.89 -5.58
CA GLY A 7 -14.08 -1.56 -4.40
C GLY A 7 -13.71 -2.83 -3.62
N LEU A 8 -12.48 -2.91 -3.13
CA LEU A 8 -12.00 -3.93 -2.20
C LEU A 8 -12.01 -3.35 -0.77
N PRO A 9 -12.79 -3.91 0.15
CA PRO A 9 -12.83 -3.44 1.55
C PRO A 9 -11.52 -3.78 2.27
N THR A 10 -10.96 -2.80 2.99
CA THR A 10 -9.72 -2.94 3.78
C THR A 10 -10.03 -3.22 5.26
N GLY A 11 -9.04 -3.74 6.00
CA GLY A 11 -9.14 -4.13 7.42
C GLY A 11 -9.92 -5.39 7.72
N LEU A 12 -10.38 -6.13 6.70
CA LEU A 12 -10.97 -7.46 6.87
C LEU A 12 -9.93 -8.57 6.74
N ARG A 13 -9.15 -8.53 5.66
CA ARG A 13 -8.11 -9.52 5.33
C ARG A 13 -6.74 -8.88 5.14
N PHE A 14 -6.73 -7.62 4.73
CA PHE A 14 -5.52 -6.86 4.46
C PHE A 14 -5.79 -5.38 4.75
N ASP A 15 -4.72 -4.67 5.09
CA ASP A 15 -4.67 -3.21 5.11
C ASP A 15 -3.84 -2.72 3.94
N VAL A 16 -3.93 -1.42 3.63
CA VAL A 16 -3.19 -0.81 2.53
C VAL A 16 -2.37 0.35 3.02
N LEU A 17 -1.08 0.34 2.68
CA LEU A 17 -0.22 1.52 2.73
C LEU A 17 -0.15 2.12 1.32
N ASP A 18 -0.78 3.26 1.15
CA ASP A 18 -0.75 4.04 -0.08
C ASP A 18 0.36 5.09 0.05
N VAL A 19 1.38 5.00 -0.81
CA VAL A 19 2.64 5.77 -0.74
C VAL A 19 3.04 6.27 -2.13
N PRO A 20 3.95 7.25 -2.27
CA PRO A 20 4.52 7.59 -3.57
C PRO A 20 5.24 6.37 -4.16
N ALA A 21 5.12 6.17 -5.47
CA ALA A 21 5.65 5.00 -6.16
C ALA A 21 7.15 4.81 -5.95
N GLU A 22 7.91 5.92 -5.91
CA GLU A 22 9.35 5.88 -5.62
C GLU A 22 9.66 5.34 -4.21
N ALA A 23 8.90 5.77 -3.21
CA ALA A 23 9.07 5.32 -1.82
C ALA A 23 8.65 3.86 -1.68
N GLY A 24 7.49 3.50 -2.26
CA GLY A 24 6.99 2.13 -2.28
C GLY A 24 7.96 1.16 -2.96
N ALA A 25 8.53 1.54 -4.11
CA ALA A 25 9.49 0.71 -4.85
C ALA A 25 10.71 0.35 -4.01
N ARG A 26 11.21 1.30 -3.21
CA ARG A 26 12.31 1.04 -2.27
C ARG A 26 11.86 0.08 -1.18
N ALA A 27 10.65 0.26 -0.66
CA ALA A 27 10.10 -0.54 0.43
C ALA A 27 9.79 -2.00 0.05
N LEU A 28 9.63 -2.33 -1.25
CA LEU A 28 9.31 -3.69 -1.73
C LEU A 28 10.24 -4.79 -1.20
N ARG A 29 11.50 -4.46 -0.90
CA ARG A 29 12.51 -5.40 -0.37
C ARG A 29 12.20 -5.93 1.03
N HIS A 30 11.30 -5.26 1.76
CA HIS A 30 10.85 -5.66 3.10
C HIS A 30 9.49 -6.37 3.06
N LEU A 31 8.94 -6.58 1.86
CA LEU A 31 7.75 -7.40 1.67
C LEU A 31 8.15 -8.80 1.22
N ALA A 32 7.37 -9.79 1.61
CA ALA A 32 7.52 -11.13 1.09
C ALA A 32 7.39 -11.12 -0.46
N PRO A 33 8.10 -12.00 -1.19
CA PRO A 33 8.04 -12.05 -2.65
C PRO A 33 6.61 -12.15 -3.22
N GLY A 34 5.70 -12.82 -2.51
CA GLY A 34 4.28 -12.99 -2.88
C GLY A 34 3.32 -11.92 -2.33
N SER A 35 3.82 -10.90 -1.64
CA SER A 35 2.96 -9.82 -1.12
C SER A 35 2.33 -9.03 -2.27
N PRO A 36 1.00 -8.83 -2.27
CA PRO A 36 0.32 -8.15 -3.35
C PRO A 36 0.65 -6.65 -3.36
N VAL A 37 0.89 -6.11 -4.55
CA VAL A 37 1.23 -4.70 -4.75
C VAL A 37 0.52 -4.18 -5.98
N ALA A 38 -0.14 -3.03 -5.84
CA ALA A 38 -0.78 -2.33 -6.94
C ALA A 38 -0.15 -0.95 -7.17
N LEU A 39 -0.20 -0.48 -8.41
CA LEU A 39 0.21 0.86 -8.81
C LEU A 39 -1.00 1.62 -9.33
N ARG A 40 -1.14 2.89 -8.93
CA ARG A 40 -2.18 3.80 -9.39
C ARG A 40 -1.56 5.16 -9.66
N GLY A 41 -1.27 5.46 -10.93
CA GLY A 41 -0.56 6.69 -11.29
C GLY A 41 0.81 6.75 -10.63
N ASP A 42 1.08 7.80 -9.86
CA ASP A 42 2.31 8.01 -9.09
C ASP A 42 2.28 7.41 -7.67
N ARG A 43 1.21 6.67 -7.34
CA ARG A 43 1.01 6.04 -6.04
C ARG A 43 1.17 4.53 -6.12
N MET A 44 1.78 3.95 -5.11
CA MET A 44 1.90 2.52 -4.92
C MET A 44 1.12 2.10 -3.68
N ARG A 45 0.34 1.05 -3.81
CA ARG A 45 -0.48 0.46 -2.76
C ARG A 45 0.13 -0.87 -2.34
N LEU A 46 0.70 -0.89 -1.14
CA LEU A 46 1.30 -2.07 -0.54
C LEU A 46 0.25 -2.73 0.34
N LEU A 47 -0.16 -3.97 0.00
CA LEU A 47 -1.11 -4.71 0.81
C LEU A 47 -0.35 -5.42 1.93
N VAL A 48 -0.72 -5.11 3.16
CA VAL A 48 -0.14 -5.67 4.39
C VAL A 48 -1.20 -6.46 5.15
N ALA A 49 -0.79 -7.25 6.13
CA ALA A 49 -1.73 -8.00 6.97
C ALA A 49 -2.71 -7.04 7.68
N ALA A 50 -3.96 -7.49 7.87
CA ALA A 50 -4.95 -6.74 8.63
C ALA A 50 -4.46 -6.43 10.06
N GLY A 51 -4.70 -5.21 10.52
CA GLY A 51 -4.17 -4.65 11.77
C GLY A 51 -2.89 -3.83 11.56
N GLY A 52 -2.20 -3.97 10.42
CA GLY A 52 -1.02 -3.16 10.12
C GLY A 52 -1.33 -1.66 10.04
N ALA A 53 -2.54 -1.29 9.61
CA ALA A 53 -2.99 0.09 9.58
C ALA A 53 -3.04 0.74 10.97
N GLU A 54 -3.43 -0.02 11.99
CA GLU A 54 -3.54 0.44 13.38
C GLU A 54 -2.16 0.56 14.03
N GLU A 55 -1.19 -0.24 13.58
CA GLU A 55 0.18 -0.24 14.10
C GLU A 55 1.00 0.94 13.55
N VAL A 56 0.74 1.38 12.32
CA VAL A 56 1.55 2.41 11.63
C VAL A 56 1.68 3.71 12.42
N PRO A 57 0.63 4.31 13.01
CA PRO A 57 0.79 5.54 13.80
C PRO A 57 1.77 5.37 14.96
N GLY A 58 1.63 4.29 15.74
CA GLY A 58 2.54 4.01 16.86
C GLY A 58 3.97 3.73 16.39
N LEU A 59 4.13 3.09 15.23
CA LEU A 59 5.45 2.89 14.61
C LEU A 59 6.07 4.20 14.15
N LEU A 60 5.31 5.09 13.52
CA LEU A 60 5.80 6.40 13.10
C LEU A 60 6.22 7.25 14.30
N ASP A 61 5.46 7.20 15.40
CA ASP A 61 5.82 7.90 16.64
C ASP A 61 7.10 7.33 17.24
N TRP A 62 7.21 6.00 17.33
CA TRP A 62 8.40 5.34 17.87
C TRP A 62 9.65 5.58 17.02
N LEU A 63 9.51 5.67 15.70
CA LEU A 63 10.59 5.98 14.76
C LEU A 63 10.87 7.49 14.63
N GLU A 64 10.21 8.34 15.44
CA GLU A 64 10.34 9.80 15.43
C GLU A 64 9.88 10.47 14.11
N TRP A 65 9.11 9.76 13.29
CA TRP A 65 8.52 10.26 12.05
C TRP A 65 7.13 10.89 12.24
N GLY A 66 6.48 10.70 13.40
CA GLY A 66 5.08 11.12 13.64
C GLY A 66 4.78 12.60 13.42
N ALA A 67 5.75 13.49 13.66
CA ALA A 67 5.61 14.93 13.43
C ALA A 67 5.90 15.36 11.98
N VAL A 68 6.42 14.46 11.15
CA VAL A 68 6.80 14.76 9.76
C VAL A 68 5.59 14.56 8.86
N ALA A 69 5.28 15.57 8.04
CA ALA A 69 4.26 15.48 7.00
C ALA A 69 4.72 14.53 5.88
N LEU A 70 4.51 13.24 6.08
CA LEU A 70 4.81 12.19 5.12
C LEU A 70 3.63 12.02 4.15
N ASP A 71 3.95 11.80 2.88
CA ASP A 71 2.97 11.48 1.84
C ASP A 71 2.51 10.00 1.92
N LEU A 72 2.30 9.48 3.13
CA LEU A 72 1.86 8.13 3.43
C LEU A 72 0.39 8.19 3.86
N ARG A 73 -0.45 7.36 3.24
CA ARG A 73 -1.86 7.18 3.61
C ARG A 73 -2.07 5.72 3.99
N VAL A 74 -2.89 5.52 5.00
CA VAL A 74 -3.19 4.19 5.55
C VAL A 74 -4.68 3.93 5.40
N LEU A 75 -5.03 2.79 4.80
CA LEU A 75 -6.41 2.31 4.70
C LEU A 75 -6.53 1.03 5.53
N GLY A 76 -7.19 1.16 6.68
CA GLY A 76 -7.48 0.07 7.62
C GLY A 76 -8.95 -0.35 7.59
N ALA A 77 -9.46 -0.79 8.74
CA ALA A 77 -10.87 -1.19 8.90
C ALA A 77 -11.84 -0.08 8.45
N GLY A 78 -12.83 -0.48 7.64
CA GLY A 78 -13.85 0.44 7.09
C GLY A 78 -13.38 1.26 5.88
N GLY A 79 -12.12 1.14 5.48
CA GLY A 79 -11.60 1.72 4.24
C GLY A 79 -11.98 0.90 3.00
N VAL A 80 -11.85 1.52 1.82
CA VAL A 80 -12.06 0.86 0.53
C VAL A 80 -10.95 1.28 -0.42
N MET A 81 -10.35 0.30 -1.08
CA MET A 81 -9.39 0.49 -2.15
C MET A 81 -10.04 0.14 -3.49
N GLU A 82 -9.84 0.96 -4.52
CA GLU A 82 -10.22 0.60 -5.89
C GLU A 82 -9.54 -0.71 -6.33
N ALA A 83 -10.31 -1.69 -6.79
CA ALA A 83 -9.78 -2.97 -7.25
C ALA A 83 -8.84 -2.76 -8.44
N PRO A 84 -7.57 -3.22 -8.35
CA PRO A 84 -6.67 -3.15 -9.49
C PRO A 84 -7.14 -4.06 -10.62
N LEU A 85 -6.93 -3.60 -11.86
CA LEU A 85 -7.27 -4.35 -13.06
C LEU A 85 -6.56 -5.72 -13.05
N PRO A 86 -7.28 -6.82 -13.34
CA PRO A 86 -6.70 -8.14 -13.35
C PRO A 86 -5.61 -8.23 -14.43
N PRO A 87 -4.51 -8.95 -14.16
CA PRO A 87 -3.47 -9.16 -15.16
C PRO A 87 -4.04 -9.88 -16.39
N GLY A 88 -3.91 -9.27 -17.57
CA GLY A 88 -4.43 -9.83 -18.83
C GLY A 88 -5.90 -9.57 -19.13
N GLY A 89 -6.61 -8.78 -18.29
CA GLY A 89 -7.97 -8.34 -18.58
C GLY A 89 -8.04 -7.30 -19.72
N PRO A 90 -9.20 -7.15 -20.39
CA PRO A 90 -9.38 -6.12 -21.41
C PRO A 90 -9.14 -4.73 -20.81
N LEU A 91 -8.17 -4.00 -21.35
CA LEU A 91 -7.94 -2.59 -21.03
C LEU A 91 -9.21 -1.80 -21.36
N PRO A 92 -9.81 -1.06 -20.40
CA PRO A 92 -10.91 -0.17 -20.71
C PRO A 92 -10.48 0.88 -21.75
N SER A 93 -11.39 1.31 -22.62
CA SER A 93 -11.12 2.30 -23.66
C SER A 93 -10.41 3.54 -23.07
N SER A 94 -9.44 4.09 -23.81
CA SER A 94 -8.40 5.02 -23.34
C SER A 94 -8.83 6.27 -22.55
N GLY A 95 -10.12 6.57 -22.45
CA GLY A 95 -10.67 7.66 -21.63
C GLY A 95 -10.92 7.32 -20.16
N GLY A 96 -10.81 6.06 -19.73
CA GLY A 96 -11.01 5.62 -18.32
C GLY A 96 -9.76 5.06 -17.63
N LEU A 97 -8.63 5.03 -18.32
CA LEU A 97 -7.37 4.42 -17.85
C LEU A 97 -6.45 5.38 -17.09
N GLU A 98 -6.71 6.68 -17.17
CA GLU A 98 -5.87 7.71 -16.57
C GLU A 98 -6.09 7.72 -15.05
N GLY A 99 -5.45 6.76 -14.36
CA GLY A 99 -5.55 6.57 -12.92
C GLY A 99 -6.21 5.27 -12.45
N ALA A 100 -6.47 4.29 -13.33
CA ALA A 100 -6.90 2.96 -12.91
C ALA A 100 -5.75 2.23 -12.19
N ALA A 101 -6.07 1.55 -11.09
CA ALA A 101 -5.06 0.75 -10.40
C ALA A 101 -4.69 -0.52 -11.21
N VAL A 102 -3.42 -0.92 -11.22
CA VAL A 102 -2.93 -2.14 -11.88
C VAL A 102 -2.10 -2.98 -10.91
N TRP A 103 -2.17 -4.31 -11.02
CA TRP A 103 -1.32 -5.19 -10.21
C TRP A 103 0.13 -5.16 -10.71
N LEU A 104 1.07 -4.77 -9.84
CA LEU A 104 2.51 -4.98 -10.05
C LEU A 104 2.92 -6.39 -9.59
N ARG A 105 2.34 -6.84 -8.48
CA ARG A 105 2.45 -8.21 -7.98
C ARG A 105 1.03 -8.66 -7.64
N PRO A 106 0.39 -9.52 -8.46
CA PRO A 106 -0.94 -10.00 -8.17
C PRO A 106 -0.93 -10.89 -6.92
N PRO A 107 -2.02 -10.94 -6.13
CA PRO A 107 -2.15 -11.96 -5.10
C PRO A 107 -2.09 -13.35 -5.76
N GLY A 108 -1.39 -14.29 -5.12
CA GLY A 108 -1.29 -15.66 -5.64
C GLY A 108 -2.68 -16.32 -5.80
N PRO A 109 -2.89 -17.15 -6.84
CA PRO A 109 -4.15 -17.88 -6.99
C PRO A 109 -4.34 -18.83 -5.80
N GLY A 110 -5.43 -18.66 -5.05
CA GLY A 110 -5.75 -19.53 -3.90
C GLY A 110 -6.23 -18.84 -2.62
N HIS A 111 -6.62 -17.55 -2.65
CA HIS A 111 -7.17 -16.86 -1.47
C HIS A 111 -8.68 -16.57 -1.56
N GLU A 112 -9.42 -17.33 -2.38
CA GLU A 112 -10.89 -17.35 -2.33
C GLU A 112 -11.38 -18.45 -1.39
N ALA A 113 -12.07 -18.01 -0.34
CA ALA A 113 -13.06 -18.73 0.46
C ALA A 113 -12.74 -20.17 0.91
N ASP A 114 -11.91 -20.31 1.95
CA ASP A 114 -12.18 -21.39 2.91
C ASP A 114 -13.32 -20.93 3.85
N ALA A 115 -14.54 -21.22 3.40
CA ALA A 115 -15.77 -21.11 4.18
C ALA A 115 -16.05 -22.45 4.88
N THR A 116 -15.05 -23.10 5.47
CA THR A 116 -15.27 -24.20 6.41
C THR A 116 -14.28 -24.10 7.56
N LEU A 117 -14.73 -23.49 8.66
CA LEU A 117 -14.00 -23.57 9.94
C LEU A 117 -13.99 -25.01 10.46
N PRO A 118 -12.87 -25.44 11.02
CA PRO A 118 -12.86 -25.89 12.41
C PRO A 118 -12.26 -24.79 13.28
N ALA A 119 -12.92 -24.50 14.40
CA ALA A 119 -12.35 -23.64 15.43
C ALA A 119 -11.08 -24.27 16.03
N MET A 120 -10.18 -23.39 16.48
CA MET A 120 -8.97 -23.58 17.30
C MET A 120 -7.63 -23.49 16.53
N PRO A 121 -6.57 -22.96 17.15
CA PRO A 121 -6.43 -21.71 17.89
C PRO A 121 -5.86 -20.59 16.98
N ARG A 122 -6.03 -19.32 17.37
CA ARG A 122 -5.32 -18.18 16.75
C ARG A 122 -3.81 -18.32 16.99
N LEU A 123 -3.13 -19.03 16.10
CA LEU A 123 -1.68 -19.04 15.98
C LEU A 123 -1.38 -18.94 14.47
N GLY A 124 -0.71 -17.93 13.93
CA GLY A 124 0.03 -16.86 14.58
C GLY A 124 -0.37 -15.45 14.17
N ARG A 125 -0.32 -14.58 15.19
CA ARG A 125 0.31 -13.27 15.03
C ARG A 125 1.83 -13.47 15.00
N GLU A 126 2.29 -14.31 14.09
CA GLU A 126 3.69 -14.69 13.95
C GLU A 126 4.39 -13.71 13.01
N GLY A 127 4.98 -12.69 13.63
CA GLY A 127 6.21 -12.06 13.14
C GLY A 127 6.16 -11.35 11.80
N ASN A 128 5.46 -10.21 11.70
CA ASN A 128 5.77 -9.19 10.69
C ASN A 128 6.13 -7.84 11.31
N ALA A 129 6.23 -7.74 12.64
CA ALA A 129 6.66 -6.51 13.31
C ALA A 129 8.03 -5.98 12.83
N PRO A 130 9.10 -6.80 12.68
CA PRO A 130 10.38 -6.28 12.17
C PRO A 130 10.29 -5.85 10.70
N ASP A 131 9.53 -6.57 9.87
CA ASP A 131 9.39 -6.23 8.46
C ASP A 131 8.48 -5.00 8.26
N LEU A 132 7.41 -4.86 9.04
CA LEU A 132 6.55 -3.67 9.04
C LEU A 132 7.30 -2.44 9.55
N VAL A 133 8.09 -2.56 10.61
CA VAL A 133 8.99 -1.49 11.09
C VAL A 133 9.92 -1.04 9.96
N ARG A 134 10.63 -1.99 9.31
CA ARG A 134 11.58 -1.67 8.23
C ARG A 134 10.89 -1.10 6.98
N LEU A 135 9.69 -1.59 6.70
CA LEU A 135 8.83 -1.10 5.62
C LEU A 135 8.45 0.36 5.88
N VAL A 136 7.89 0.67 7.05
CA VAL A 136 7.44 2.00 7.45
C VAL A 136 8.62 2.96 7.50
N ASP A 137 9.74 2.58 8.12
CA ASP A 137 10.95 3.42 8.16
C ASP A 137 11.47 3.75 6.75
N THR A 138 11.53 2.74 5.87
CA THR A 138 11.95 2.97 4.49
C THR A 138 10.98 3.88 3.74
N VAL A 139 9.68 3.66 3.86
CA VAL A 139 8.68 4.53 3.26
C VAL A 139 8.83 5.96 3.77
N ALA A 140 8.92 6.15 5.08
CA ALA A 140 9.05 7.45 5.72
C ALA A 140 10.30 8.19 5.22
N LEU A 141 11.45 7.52 5.22
CA LEU A 141 12.71 8.06 4.73
C LEU A 141 12.60 8.52 3.26
N TRP A 142 12.01 7.71 2.38
CA TRP A 142 11.93 8.04 0.96
C TRP A 142 10.83 9.06 0.64
N CYS A 143 9.71 9.06 1.37
CA CYS A 143 8.72 10.13 1.33
C CYS A 143 9.36 11.48 1.72
N HIS A 144 10.09 11.49 2.84
CA HIS A 144 10.78 12.69 3.32
C HIS A 144 11.83 13.20 2.31
N ARG A 145 12.66 12.30 1.76
CA ARG A 145 13.64 12.66 0.72
C ARG A 145 12.97 13.20 -0.56
N GLY A 146 11.87 12.60 -0.99
CA GLY A 146 11.11 13.07 -2.16
C GLY A 146 10.53 14.47 -1.94
N ARG A 147 9.99 14.72 -0.74
CA ARG A 147 9.50 16.04 -0.32
C ARG A 147 10.62 17.09 -0.38
N LEU A 148 11.76 16.82 0.25
CA LEU A 148 12.90 17.74 0.25
C LEU A 148 13.38 18.07 -1.17
N ARG A 149 13.40 17.07 -2.08
CA ARG A 149 13.78 17.29 -3.48
C ARG A 149 12.81 18.22 -4.21
N ARG A 150 11.51 18.09 -3.97
CA ARG A 150 10.49 18.98 -4.55
C ARG A 150 10.63 20.40 -4.03
N GLU A 151 10.95 20.57 -2.75
CA GLU A 151 11.17 21.88 -2.13
C GLU A 151 12.46 22.55 -2.64
N CYS A 152 13.57 21.82 -2.73
CA CYS A 152 14.83 22.37 -3.25
C CYS A 152 14.82 22.59 -4.77
N GLY A 153 14.12 21.74 -5.53
CA GLY A 153 13.98 21.89 -6.99
C GLY A 153 12.93 22.92 -7.42
N GLY A 154 12.09 23.38 -6.49
CA GLY A 154 11.06 24.40 -6.71
C GLY A 154 11.47 25.81 -6.31
N ALA A 155 12.71 26.03 -5.83
CA ALA A 155 13.19 27.38 -5.53
C ALA A 155 13.42 28.14 -6.85
N PRO A 156 12.66 29.22 -7.15
CA PRO A 156 12.97 30.05 -8.29
C PRO A 156 14.35 30.69 -8.06
N VAL A 157 15.28 30.46 -8.99
CA VAL A 157 16.47 31.31 -9.10
C VAL A 157 15.97 32.66 -9.62
N SER A 158 15.82 33.63 -8.72
CA SER A 158 15.59 35.02 -9.14
C SER A 158 16.95 35.64 -9.46
N PRO A 159 17.12 36.26 -10.65
CA PRO A 159 18.29 37.07 -10.99
C PRO A 159 18.30 38.40 -10.22
#